data_AF-A0A0D2A4D4-F1
#
_entry.id   AF-A0A0D2A4D4-F1
#
_cell.length_a   1.000
_cell.length_b   1.000
_cell.length_c   1.000
_cell.angle_alpha   90.00
_cell.angle_beta   90.00
_cell.angle_gamma   90.00
#
_symmetry.space_group_name_H-M   'P 1'
#
loop_
_entity.id
_entity.type
_entity.pdbx_description
1 polymer ?
#
loop_
_entity_poly.entity_id
_entity_poly.type
_entity_poly.pdbx_seq_one_letter_code
_entity_poly.pdbx_strand_id
1 'polypeptide(L)'
;MPPFNPTVTELYRKDVASGGRLLSAAEREKLLQPYLPPVPAPSSRMDSITSTTAPRHASRGHKRRIRPFLKTKIHTLLFFLIQLFFGMYIRLRQIYHATLDRGLAIRHYHHRTPEYIQRDVKNLDRLPRHLSVILKYKSEEDGGLEALVDEVAELSAWSASAGIPLLSIYEKSGILKTYMASVQEVVSQKLTSYYGPAPAAPSLRVFAPNLPSTSPSPMPSPRIPAHSHASSERRQHLDLLLLSATDGRDTLVDLTRTLAEMAQSHKIRPKDITSNLINTEISATTAITDSGHPKSSKDADAGEPDLVVVFGPYVKLEGYPPWQIRLSEIFCVGDSGGDVSGRTSTRVEYQAFLRGLWKYAGAEMRFGR
;
A
#
# COMPACT_ATOMS: atom_id res chain seq x y z
N MET A 1 0.54 37.39 28.85
CA MET A 1 2.00 37.65 28.91
C MET A 1 2.20 39.13 28.66
N PRO A 2 3.07 39.81 29.43
CA PRO A 2 3.48 41.17 29.07
C PRO A 2 4.13 41.15 27.68
N PRO A 3 3.87 42.15 26.81
CA PRO A 3 4.51 42.23 25.51
C PRO A 3 6.04 42.34 25.70
N PHE A 4 6.81 41.68 24.83
CA PHE A 4 8.27 41.73 24.90
C PHE A 4 8.76 43.17 24.71
N ASN A 5 9.60 43.63 25.63
CA ASN A 5 10.22 44.95 25.50
C ASN A 5 11.12 44.96 24.23
N PRO A 6 10.92 45.91 23.30
CA PRO A 6 11.64 45.93 22.03
C PRO A 6 13.17 46.04 22.20
N THR A 7 13.65 46.78 23.20
CA THR A 7 15.09 46.92 23.47
C THR A 7 15.72 45.61 23.96
N VAL A 8 15.02 44.86 24.82
CA VAL A 8 15.47 43.53 25.29
C VAL A 8 15.51 42.54 24.14
N THR A 9 14.53 42.61 23.24
CA THR A 9 14.44 41.74 22.06
C THR A 9 15.59 41.99 21.09
N GLU A 10 15.94 43.27 20.86
CA GLU A 10 17.05 43.63 19.98
C GLU A 10 18.40 43.22 20.56
N LEU A 11 18.58 43.38 21.88
CA LEU A 11 19.81 43.01 22.59
C LEU A 11 20.02 41.48 22.60
N TYR A 12 18.95 40.72 22.80
CA TYR A 12 18.98 39.26 22.66
C TYR A 12 19.30 38.82 21.22
N ARG A 13 18.70 39.44 20.20
CA ARG A 13 19.00 39.12 18.80
C ARG A 13 20.45 39.41 18.41
N LYS A 14 21.03 40.49 18.95
CA LYS A 14 22.45 40.82 18.75
C LYS A 14 23.37 39.78 19.39
N ASP A 15 23.05 39.28 20.59
CA ASP A 15 23.82 38.20 21.23
C ASP A 15 23.69 36.85 20.49
N VAL A 16 22.51 36.53 19.95
CA VAL A 16 22.35 35.34 19.10
C VAL A 16 23.16 35.47 17.81
N ALA A 17 23.14 36.65 17.17
CA ALA A 17 23.92 36.91 15.96
C ALA A 17 25.44 36.83 16.19
N SER A 18 25.93 37.10 17.41
CA SER A 18 27.35 36.97 17.78
C SER A 18 27.73 35.56 18.27
N GLY A 19 26.83 34.58 18.13
CA GLY A 19 27.05 33.21 18.57
C GLY A 19 27.08 33.05 20.08
N GLY A 20 26.40 33.94 20.81
CA GLY A 20 26.30 33.87 22.27
C GLY A 20 27.57 34.27 23.01
N ARG A 21 28.32 35.25 22.47
CA ARG A 21 29.55 35.76 23.10
C ARG A 21 29.39 37.15 23.71
N LEU A 22 28.28 37.85 23.47
CA LEU A 22 28.06 39.21 23.95
C LEU A 22 27.49 39.27 25.37
N LEU A 23 26.74 38.25 25.78
CA LEU A 23 26.15 38.15 27.11
C LEU A 23 26.68 36.91 27.84
N SER A 24 26.91 37.05 29.15
CA SER A 24 27.14 35.91 30.02
C SER A 24 25.83 35.14 30.27
N ALA A 25 25.94 33.88 30.73
CA ALA A 25 24.76 33.05 31.02
C ALA A 25 23.82 33.70 32.06
N ALA A 26 24.38 34.35 33.09
CA ALA A 26 23.62 35.04 34.12
C ALA A 26 22.88 36.28 33.58
N GLU A 27 23.48 37.00 32.63
CA GLU A 27 22.84 38.17 32.00
C GLU A 27 21.69 37.76 31.08
N ARG A 28 21.84 36.64 30.35
CA ARG A 28 20.74 36.06 29.56
C ARG A 28 19.57 35.65 30.44
N GLU A 29 19.85 35.00 31.56
CA GLU A 29 18.82 34.58 32.52
C GLU A 29 18.09 35.79 33.08
N LYS A 30 18.82 36.85 33.45
CA LYS A 30 18.24 38.12 33.93
C LYS A 30 17.36 38.81 32.88
N LEU A 31 17.71 38.75 31.59
CA LEU A 31 16.90 39.31 30.50
C LEU A 31 15.56 38.55 30.34
N LEU A 32 15.55 37.25 30.60
CA LEU A 32 14.37 36.40 30.47
C LEU A 32 13.54 36.29 31.76
N GLN A 33 14.14 36.56 32.92
CA GLN A 33 13.54 36.47 34.25
C GLN A 33 12.16 37.14 34.39
N PRO A 34 11.89 38.33 33.81
CA PRO A 34 10.57 38.97 33.90
C PRO A 34 9.46 38.26 33.10
N TYR A 35 9.85 37.41 32.15
CA TYR A 35 8.93 36.68 31.25
C TYR A 35 8.77 35.21 31.64
N LEU A 36 9.59 34.71 32.56
CA LEU A 36 9.48 33.37 33.11
C LEU A 36 8.38 33.30 34.18
N PRO A 37 7.63 32.18 34.26
CA PRO A 37 6.66 31.99 35.34
C PRO A 37 7.36 31.99 36.71
N PRO A 38 6.73 32.52 37.77
CA PRO A 38 7.33 32.56 39.09
C PRO A 38 7.65 31.14 39.58
N VAL A 39 8.90 30.92 39.98
CA VAL A 39 9.35 29.64 40.55
C VAL A 39 8.58 29.43 41.87
N PRO A 40 7.93 28.27 42.07
CA PRO A 40 7.31 27.96 43.35
C PRO A 40 8.39 27.90 44.44
N ALA A 41 8.25 28.69 45.50
CA ALA A 41 9.20 28.65 46.61
C ALA A 41 9.26 27.24 47.22
N PRO A 42 10.46 26.71 47.53
CA PRO A 42 10.58 25.45 48.24
C PRO A 42 10.00 25.61 49.65
N SER A 43 9.12 24.69 50.03
CA SER A 43 8.50 24.62 51.34
C SER A 43 9.55 24.38 52.43
N SER A 44 10.01 25.43 53.11
CA SER A 44 10.71 25.33 54.37
C SER A 44 9.71 25.06 55.48
N ARG A 45 9.75 23.83 56.04
CA ARG A 45 9.25 23.55 57.38
C ARG A 45 10.20 24.21 58.37
N MET A 46 9.68 25.12 59.19
CA MET A 46 10.16 25.31 60.56
C MET A 46 9.08 26.10 61.33
N ASP A 47 8.46 25.43 62.30
CA ASP A 47 7.66 26.06 63.33
C ASP A 47 8.59 26.74 64.34
N SER A 48 8.38 28.04 64.57
CA SER A 48 8.68 28.68 65.86
C SER A 48 7.86 29.96 66.03
N ILE A 49 6.84 29.84 66.88
CA ILE A 49 6.41 30.75 67.97
C ILE A 49 7.20 32.09 67.98
N THR A 50 6.61 33.29 67.90
CA THR A 50 5.95 34.02 69.02
C THR A 50 5.40 35.38 68.51
N SER A 51 4.28 35.85 69.06
CA SER A 51 3.86 37.26 69.36
C SER A 51 4.12 38.39 68.33
N THR A 52 3.21 39.31 67.95
CA THR A 52 2.28 40.13 68.75
C THR A 52 1.44 41.07 67.83
N THR A 53 0.27 41.51 68.34
CA THR A 53 -0.47 42.78 68.08
C THR A 53 -1.15 43.12 66.73
N ALA A 54 -2.49 42.98 66.74
CA ALA A 54 -3.55 43.94 66.30
C ALA A 54 -3.70 44.36 64.80
N PRO A 55 -4.80 45.05 64.39
CA PRO A 55 -6.07 44.41 64.03
C PRO A 55 -6.61 44.73 62.62
N ARG A 56 -7.54 43.87 62.16
CA ARG A 56 -8.65 44.09 61.21
C ARG A 56 -8.41 44.97 59.96
N HIS A 57 -8.45 44.33 58.78
CA HIS A 57 -9.31 44.78 57.69
C HIS A 57 -9.86 43.59 56.90
N ALA A 58 -11.19 43.43 56.95
CA ALA A 58 -11.91 42.57 56.04
C ALA A 58 -11.78 43.12 54.61
N SER A 59 -11.19 42.35 53.70
CA SER A 59 -11.34 42.61 52.27
C SER A 59 -11.71 41.33 51.52
N ARG A 60 -12.98 41.33 51.10
CA ARG A 60 -13.53 40.78 49.86
C ARG A 60 -13.09 39.36 49.49
N GLY A 61 -14.03 38.43 49.71
CA GLY A 61 -13.96 37.03 49.29
C GLY A 61 -13.39 36.88 47.88
N HIS A 62 -12.21 36.28 47.83
CA HIS A 62 -11.61 35.78 46.61
C HIS A 62 -12.51 34.63 46.13
N LYS A 63 -13.40 34.89 45.16
CA LYS A 63 -14.17 33.83 44.48
C LYS A 63 -13.14 32.84 43.94
N ARG A 64 -12.98 31.72 44.65
CA ARG A 64 -11.98 30.69 44.38
C ARG A 64 -12.02 30.33 42.91
N ARG A 65 -10.82 30.20 42.31
CA ARG A 65 -10.55 29.71 40.95
C ARG A 65 -11.02 28.25 40.75
N ILE A 66 -12.28 27.91 41.05
CA ILE A 66 -12.85 26.56 40.85
C ILE A 66 -13.20 26.35 39.38
N ARG A 67 -13.53 27.43 38.65
CA ARG A 67 -13.85 27.40 37.22
C ARG A 67 -12.78 26.77 36.34
N PRO A 68 -11.47 27.10 36.45
CA PRO A 68 -10.45 26.42 35.64
C PRO A 68 -10.28 24.94 36.01
N PHE A 69 -10.31 24.57 37.30
CA PHE A 69 -10.19 23.16 37.71
C PHE A 69 -11.36 22.30 37.24
N LEU A 70 -12.59 22.78 37.39
CA LEU A 70 -13.78 22.07 36.93
C LEU A 70 -13.82 21.98 35.40
N LYS A 71 -13.43 23.06 34.70
CA LYS A 71 -13.30 23.04 33.23
C LYS A 71 -12.26 22.02 32.77
N THR A 72 -11.08 21.96 33.41
CA THR A 72 -10.06 20.96 33.08
C THR A 72 -10.55 19.55 33.36
N LYS A 73 -11.22 19.29 34.49
CA LYS A 73 -11.78 17.97 34.80
C LYS A 73 -12.90 17.56 33.84
N ILE A 74 -13.75 18.50 33.41
CA ILE A 74 -14.76 18.25 32.37
C ILE A 74 -14.09 17.94 31.03
N HIS A 75 -13.06 18.69 30.62
CA HIS A 75 -12.31 18.37 29.39
C HIS A 75 -11.66 17.00 29.46
N THR A 76 -11.04 16.63 30.58
CA THR A 76 -10.45 15.30 30.77
C THR A 76 -11.52 14.20 30.75
N LEU A 77 -12.67 14.42 31.39
CA LEU A 77 -13.79 13.48 31.38
C LEU A 77 -14.36 13.31 29.96
N LEU A 78 -14.58 14.40 29.23
CA LEU A 78 -15.06 14.38 27.85
C LEU A 78 -14.07 13.66 26.94
N PHE A 79 -12.78 13.96 27.05
CA PHE A 79 -11.72 13.29 26.31
C PHE A 79 -11.70 11.79 26.60
N PHE A 80 -11.81 11.39 27.88
CA PHE A 80 -11.88 9.98 28.26
C PHE A 80 -13.12 9.29 27.70
N LEU A 81 -14.30 9.93 27.76
CA LEU A 81 -15.53 9.38 27.18
C LEU A 81 -15.41 9.22 25.66
N ILE A 82 -14.90 10.23 24.96
CA ILE A 82 -14.63 10.16 23.51
C ILE A 82 -13.69 8.97 23.23
N GLN A 83 -12.55 8.88 23.92
CA GLN A 83 -11.60 7.79 23.72
C GLN A 83 -12.19 6.42 24.05
N LEU A 84 -13.04 6.32 25.07
CA LEU A 84 -13.73 5.09 25.45
C LEU A 84 -14.72 4.67 24.36
N PHE A 85 -15.57 5.59 23.87
CA PHE A 85 -16.54 5.29 22.82
C PHE A 85 -15.86 4.95 21.49
N PHE A 86 -14.90 5.76 21.04
CA PHE A 86 -14.15 5.48 19.81
C PHE A 86 -13.30 4.21 19.94
N GLY A 87 -12.65 4.00 21.08
CA GLY A 87 -11.87 2.79 21.35
C GLY A 87 -12.74 1.53 21.36
N MET A 88 -13.91 1.59 21.99
CA MET A 88 -14.90 0.49 21.99
C MET A 88 -15.41 0.23 20.56
N TYR A 89 -15.79 1.27 19.83
CA TYR A 89 -16.26 1.16 18.44
C TYR A 89 -15.21 0.53 17.53
N ILE A 90 -13.95 1.00 17.60
CA ILE A 90 -12.85 0.45 16.78
C ILE A 90 -12.62 -1.02 17.11
N ARG A 91 -12.56 -1.40 18.40
CA ARG A 91 -12.36 -2.80 18.80
C ARG A 91 -13.52 -3.70 18.38
N LEU A 92 -14.77 -3.26 18.56
CA LEU A 92 -15.95 -4.00 18.11
C LEU A 92 -15.92 -4.21 16.59
N ARG A 93 -15.56 -3.17 15.83
CA ARG A 93 -15.39 -3.27 14.38
C ARG A 93 -14.28 -4.25 14.00
N GLN A 94 -13.13 -4.21 14.68
CA GLN A 94 -12.03 -5.14 14.46
C GLN A 94 -12.44 -6.59 14.74
N ILE A 95 -13.12 -6.86 15.86
CA ILE A 95 -13.63 -8.19 16.21
C ILE A 95 -14.65 -8.67 15.18
N TYR A 96 -15.56 -7.79 14.74
CA TYR A 96 -16.55 -8.12 13.71
C TYR A 96 -15.88 -8.52 12.38
N HIS A 97 -14.93 -7.73 11.89
CA HIS A 97 -14.21 -8.10 10.66
C HIS A 97 -13.36 -9.35 10.83
N ALA A 98 -12.66 -9.52 11.96
CA ALA A 98 -11.86 -10.71 12.24
C ALA A 98 -12.72 -11.98 12.29
N THR A 99 -13.91 -11.93 12.89
CA THR A 99 -14.83 -13.07 12.97
C THR A 99 -15.45 -13.40 11.61
N LEU A 100 -15.85 -12.39 10.84
CA LEU A 100 -16.30 -12.58 9.46
C LEU A 100 -15.21 -13.22 8.60
N ASP A 101 -13.97 -12.72 8.70
CA ASP A 101 -12.85 -13.20 7.89
C ASP A 101 -12.47 -14.63 8.28
N ARG A 102 -12.50 -14.95 9.57
CA ARG A 102 -12.35 -16.33 10.07
C ARG A 102 -13.46 -17.25 9.55
N GLY A 103 -14.71 -16.79 9.57
CA GLY A 103 -15.85 -17.55 9.06
C GLY A 103 -15.75 -17.80 7.55
N LEU A 104 -15.35 -16.78 6.78
CA LEU A 104 -15.09 -16.88 5.36
C LEU A 104 -13.92 -17.83 5.07
N ALA A 105 -12.84 -17.76 5.85
CA ALA A 105 -11.67 -18.62 5.72
C ALA A 105 -12.01 -20.10 5.91
N ILE A 106 -12.90 -20.40 6.87
CA ILE A 106 -13.40 -21.76 7.08
C ILE A 106 -14.34 -22.19 5.94
N ARG A 107 -15.20 -21.27 5.47
CA ARG A 107 -16.22 -21.56 4.44
C ARG A 107 -15.62 -21.79 3.05
N HIS A 108 -14.68 -20.97 2.62
CA HIS A 108 -14.04 -21.06 1.29
C HIS A 108 -12.61 -21.55 1.41
N TYR A 109 -12.44 -22.69 2.07
CA TYR A 109 -11.16 -23.36 2.09
C TYR A 109 -10.96 -24.09 0.75
N HIS A 110 -10.05 -23.61 -0.09
CA HIS A 110 -9.89 -24.09 -1.45
C HIS A 110 -9.14 -25.43 -1.56
N HIS A 111 -8.63 -26.01 -0.45
CA HIS A 111 -7.91 -27.30 -0.40
C HIS A 111 -6.79 -27.47 -1.47
N ARG A 112 -6.25 -26.38 -2.02
CA ARG A 112 -5.34 -26.37 -3.18
C ARG A 112 -5.88 -27.08 -4.43
N THR A 113 -7.20 -27.12 -4.60
CA THR A 113 -7.84 -27.69 -5.80
C THR A 113 -8.49 -26.58 -6.62
N PRO A 114 -8.24 -26.50 -7.94
CA PRO A 114 -8.75 -25.44 -8.78
C PRO A 114 -10.28 -25.42 -8.86
N GLU A 115 -10.95 -26.56 -8.71
CA GLU A 115 -12.41 -26.71 -8.83
C GLU A 115 -13.16 -25.91 -7.76
N TYR A 116 -12.66 -25.87 -6.52
CA TYR A 116 -13.27 -25.06 -5.46
C TYR A 116 -13.16 -23.56 -5.79
N ILE A 117 -12.00 -23.12 -6.29
CA ILE A 117 -11.80 -21.71 -6.65
C ILE A 117 -12.71 -21.33 -7.83
N GLN A 118 -12.80 -22.19 -8.85
CA GLN A 118 -13.71 -21.99 -9.99
C GLN A 118 -15.17 -21.89 -9.53
N ARG A 119 -15.59 -22.74 -8.59
CA ARG A 119 -16.95 -22.69 -8.03
C ARG A 119 -17.22 -21.39 -7.29
N ASP A 120 -16.23 -20.88 -6.56
CA ASP A 120 -16.36 -19.65 -5.77
C ASP A 120 -16.45 -18.38 -6.63
N VAL A 121 -15.94 -18.43 -7.87
CA VAL A 121 -16.03 -17.31 -8.84
C VAL A 121 -17.12 -17.49 -9.91
N LYS A 122 -17.70 -18.69 -10.06
CA LYS A 122 -18.63 -19.03 -11.15
C LYS A 122 -19.85 -18.12 -11.26
N ASN A 123 -20.35 -17.63 -10.13
CA ASN A 123 -21.56 -16.82 -10.06
C ASN A 123 -21.28 -15.32 -10.06
N LEU A 124 -20.05 -14.89 -10.35
CA LEU A 124 -19.71 -13.48 -10.44
C LEU A 124 -20.08 -12.94 -11.82
N ASP A 125 -20.75 -11.78 -11.83
CA ASP A 125 -21.21 -11.14 -13.06
C ASP A 125 -20.06 -10.76 -14.01
N ARG A 126 -18.86 -10.54 -13.45
CA ARG A 126 -17.64 -10.22 -14.21
C ARG A 126 -16.39 -10.59 -13.42
N LEU A 127 -15.30 -10.81 -14.15
CA LEU A 127 -13.95 -11.05 -13.63
C LEU A 127 -12.96 -10.08 -14.31
N PRO A 128 -11.89 -9.66 -13.61
CA PRO A 128 -10.84 -8.88 -14.23
C PRO A 128 -10.08 -9.74 -15.25
N ARG A 129 -9.78 -9.18 -16.42
CA ARG A 129 -8.87 -9.78 -17.40
C ARG A 129 -7.42 -9.60 -16.96
N HIS A 130 -7.14 -8.48 -16.31
CA HIS A 130 -5.84 -8.18 -15.74
C HIS A 130 -6.00 -7.82 -14.25
N LEU A 131 -5.52 -8.71 -13.39
CA LEU A 131 -5.42 -8.48 -11.95
C LEU A 131 -4.02 -8.00 -11.61
N SER A 132 -3.91 -6.93 -10.84
CA SER A 132 -2.63 -6.49 -10.26
C SER A 132 -2.66 -6.56 -8.74
N VAL A 133 -1.54 -6.93 -8.13
CA VAL A 133 -1.40 -7.04 -6.68
C VAL A 133 -0.15 -6.31 -6.22
N ILE A 134 -0.33 -5.44 -5.22
CA ILE A 134 0.77 -4.73 -4.56
C ILE A 134 1.20 -5.52 -3.34
N LEU A 135 2.42 -6.06 -3.39
CA LEU A 135 3.06 -6.79 -2.30
C LEU A 135 4.17 -5.97 -1.66
N LYS A 136 4.51 -6.32 -0.42
CA LYS A 136 5.59 -5.71 0.34
C LYS A 136 6.65 -6.75 0.66
N TYR A 137 7.91 -6.38 0.47
CA TYR A 137 9.02 -7.18 0.97
C TYR A 137 8.99 -7.22 2.50
N LYS A 138 8.99 -8.43 3.06
CA LYS A 138 8.98 -8.66 4.51
C LYS A 138 10.41 -8.71 5.04
N SER A 139 10.58 -8.49 6.34
CA SER A 139 11.90 -8.68 6.98
C SER A 139 12.37 -10.13 6.79
N GLU A 140 13.68 -10.36 6.81
CA GLU A 140 14.26 -11.72 6.79
C GLU A 140 13.70 -12.59 7.94
N GLU A 141 13.43 -11.99 9.10
CA GLU A 141 12.80 -12.67 10.25
C GLU A 141 11.37 -13.16 9.97
N ASP A 142 10.68 -12.55 9.01
CA ASP A 142 9.32 -12.89 8.58
C ASP A 142 9.30 -13.77 7.32
N GLY A 143 10.46 -14.28 6.88
CA GLY A 143 10.65 -15.16 5.72
C GLY A 143 11.15 -14.47 4.45
N GLY A 144 11.41 -13.15 4.49
CA GLY A 144 12.11 -12.41 3.42
C GLY A 144 11.61 -12.71 2.00
N LEU A 145 12.54 -13.06 1.12
CA LEU A 145 12.29 -13.40 -0.27
C LEU A 145 11.46 -14.69 -0.45
N GLU A 146 11.71 -15.73 0.35
CA GLU A 146 11.02 -17.02 0.21
C GLU A 146 9.51 -16.86 0.45
N ALA A 147 9.14 -16.12 1.50
CA ALA A 147 7.74 -15.80 1.77
C ALA A 147 7.11 -15.01 0.62
N LEU A 148 7.82 -14.02 0.07
CA LEU A 148 7.31 -13.23 -1.05
C LEU A 148 7.09 -14.09 -2.30
N VAL A 149 8.02 -14.97 -2.64
CA VAL A 149 7.90 -15.87 -3.80
C VAL A 149 6.76 -16.88 -3.61
N ASP A 150 6.57 -17.41 -2.39
CA ASP A 150 5.43 -18.28 -2.08
C ASP A 150 4.08 -17.54 -2.22
N GLU A 151 4.00 -16.29 -1.78
CA GLU A 151 2.81 -15.44 -1.96
C GLU A 151 2.49 -15.20 -3.43
N VAL A 152 3.50 -14.94 -4.26
CA VAL A 152 3.35 -14.83 -5.72
C VAL A 152 2.85 -16.14 -6.34
N ALA A 153 3.36 -17.27 -5.87
CA ALA A 153 2.95 -18.58 -6.35
C ALA A 153 1.50 -18.93 -5.98
N GLU A 154 1.07 -18.66 -4.75
CA GLU A 154 -0.33 -18.85 -4.33
C GLU A 154 -1.27 -17.92 -5.12
N LEU A 155 -0.94 -16.63 -5.26
CA LEU A 155 -1.72 -15.69 -6.08
C LEU A 155 -1.82 -16.12 -7.55
N SER A 156 -0.74 -16.66 -8.11
CA SER A 156 -0.72 -17.18 -9.48
C SER A 156 -1.65 -18.39 -9.62
N ALA A 157 -1.62 -19.32 -8.67
CA ALA A 157 -2.50 -20.48 -8.65
C ALA A 157 -3.98 -20.06 -8.50
N TRP A 158 -4.28 -19.10 -7.62
CA TRP A 158 -5.63 -18.58 -7.45
C TRP A 158 -6.12 -17.84 -8.69
N SER A 159 -5.28 -17.02 -9.31
CA SER A 159 -5.62 -16.27 -10.53
C SER A 159 -5.89 -17.20 -11.71
N ALA A 160 -5.02 -18.19 -11.94
CA ALA A 160 -5.25 -19.22 -12.94
C ALA A 160 -6.56 -19.99 -12.69
N SER A 161 -6.80 -20.37 -11.42
CA SER A 161 -8.01 -21.12 -11.05
C SER A 161 -9.28 -20.29 -11.14
N ALA A 162 -9.19 -18.98 -10.92
CA ALA A 162 -10.30 -18.06 -11.15
C ALA A 162 -10.55 -17.77 -12.64
N GLY A 163 -9.65 -18.19 -13.54
CA GLY A 163 -9.73 -17.89 -14.97
C GLY A 163 -9.25 -16.49 -15.35
N ILE A 164 -8.40 -15.87 -14.52
CA ILE A 164 -7.77 -14.58 -14.78
C ILE A 164 -6.48 -14.82 -15.58
N PRO A 165 -6.40 -14.36 -16.85
CA PRO A 165 -5.30 -14.71 -17.74
C PRO A 165 -4.01 -13.92 -17.47
N LEU A 166 -4.09 -12.72 -16.91
CA LEU A 166 -2.93 -11.86 -16.65
C LEU A 166 -2.90 -11.42 -15.18
N LEU A 167 -1.80 -11.76 -14.50
CA LEU A 167 -1.48 -11.33 -13.14
C LEU A 167 -0.25 -10.44 -13.14
N SER A 168 -0.39 -9.20 -12.67
CA SER A 168 0.74 -8.33 -12.35
C SER A 168 1.05 -8.37 -10.86
N ILE A 169 2.33 -8.56 -10.51
CA ILE A 169 2.82 -8.42 -9.15
C ILE A 169 3.73 -7.20 -9.09
N TYR A 170 3.36 -6.23 -8.27
CA TYR A 170 4.20 -5.10 -7.95
C TYR A 170 4.87 -5.29 -6.59
N GLU A 171 6.21 -5.19 -6.59
CA GLU A 171 7.01 -5.05 -5.38
C GLU A 171 8.00 -3.90 -5.57
N LYS A 172 8.04 -2.98 -4.60
CA LYS A 172 8.73 -1.69 -4.73
C LYS A 172 10.22 -1.82 -5.08
N SER A 173 10.95 -2.71 -4.42
CA SER A 173 12.41 -2.84 -4.54
C SER A 173 12.86 -3.44 -5.88
N GLY A 174 11.99 -4.24 -6.52
CA GLY A 174 12.31 -4.97 -7.75
C GLY A 174 13.07 -6.27 -7.52
N ILE A 175 13.14 -6.77 -6.27
CA ILE A 175 13.84 -8.02 -5.96
C ILE A 175 13.30 -9.21 -6.77
N LEU A 176 11.99 -9.25 -7.02
CA LEU A 176 11.36 -10.31 -7.84
C LEU A 176 11.88 -10.36 -9.27
N LYS A 177 12.28 -9.21 -9.84
CA LYS A 177 12.88 -9.14 -11.17
C LYS A 177 14.30 -9.72 -11.20
N THR A 178 15.05 -9.58 -10.10
CA THR A 178 16.37 -10.18 -9.97
C THR A 178 16.29 -11.70 -9.91
N TYR A 179 15.23 -12.26 -9.30
CA TYR A 179 15.04 -13.70 -9.09
C TYR A 179 13.98 -14.32 -10.02
N MET A 180 13.78 -13.77 -11.22
CA MET A 180 12.72 -14.21 -12.15
C MET A 180 12.69 -15.72 -12.43
N ALA A 181 13.84 -16.33 -12.67
CA ALA A 181 13.92 -17.77 -12.95
C ALA A 181 13.43 -18.61 -11.76
N SER A 182 13.79 -18.21 -10.54
CA SER A 182 13.34 -18.86 -9.30
C SER A 182 11.84 -18.66 -9.09
N VAL A 183 11.32 -17.44 -9.32
CA VAL A 183 9.87 -17.17 -9.29
C VAL A 183 9.13 -18.08 -10.26
N GLN A 184 9.59 -18.17 -11.50
CA GLN A 184 8.99 -19.01 -12.53
C GLN A 184 8.95 -20.49 -12.15
N GLU A 185 10.04 -21.01 -11.57
CA GLU A 185 10.12 -22.38 -11.10
C GLU A 185 9.12 -22.65 -9.97
N VAL A 186 9.10 -21.81 -8.92
CA VAL A 186 8.20 -21.98 -7.77
C VAL A 186 6.74 -21.85 -8.18
N VAL A 187 6.40 -20.88 -9.05
CA VAL A 187 5.04 -20.73 -9.58
C VAL A 187 4.65 -21.96 -10.41
N SER A 188 5.54 -22.47 -11.26
CA SER A 188 5.27 -23.68 -12.07
C SER A 188 5.04 -24.92 -11.21
N GLN A 189 5.84 -25.09 -10.15
CA GLN A 189 5.65 -26.16 -9.17
C GLN A 189 4.32 -26.02 -8.44
N LYS A 190 3.95 -24.79 -8.03
CA LYS A 190 2.67 -24.53 -7.37
C LYS A 190 1.49 -24.81 -8.29
N LEU A 191 1.54 -24.38 -9.56
CA LEU A 191 0.52 -24.70 -10.56
C LEU A 191 0.40 -26.21 -10.76
N THR A 192 1.52 -26.94 -10.82
CA THR A 192 1.52 -28.41 -10.87
C THR A 192 0.89 -29.04 -9.63
N SER A 193 1.09 -28.45 -8.44
CA SER A 193 0.47 -28.95 -7.21
C SER A 193 -1.06 -28.78 -7.17
N TYR A 194 -1.60 -27.78 -7.86
CA TYR A 194 -3.05 -27.55 -7.96
C TYR A 194 -3.70 -28.40 -9.06
N TYR A 195 -3.08 -28.44 -10.25
CA TYR A 195 -3.69 -29.02 -11.45
C TYR A 195 -3.17 -30.41 -11.81
N GLY A 196 -2.11 -30.88 -11.16
CA GLY A 196 -1.34 -32.04 -11.61
C GLY A 196 -0.34 -31.69 -12.73
N PRO A 197 0.37 -32.70 -13.27
CA PRO A 197 1.34 -32.49 -14.33
C PRO A 197 0.71 -32.02 -15.64
N ALA A 198 1.54 -31.51 -16.56
CA ALA A 198 1.10 -31.19 -17.92
C ALA A 198 0.42 -32.40 -18.57
N PRO A 199 -0.67 -32.21 -19.35
CA PRO A 199 -1.19 -30.95 -19.89
C PRO A 199 -2.22 -30.21 -19.02
N ALA A 200 -2.63 -30.78 -17.87
CA ALA A 200 -3.68 -30.19 -17.04
C ALA A 200 -3.27 -28.85 -16.43
N ALA A 201 -2.01 -28.71 -16.00
CA ALA A 201 -1.47 -27.45 -15.52
C ALA A 201 -1.41 -26.38 -16.63
N PRO A 202 -1.83 -25.13 -16.31
CA PRO A 202 -1.77 -24.03 -17.26
C PRO A 202 -0.33 -23.73 -17.66
N SER A 203 -0.16 -23.23 -18.88
CA SER A 203 1.13 -22.73 -19.34
C SER A 203 1.44 -21.38 -18.70
N LEU A 204 2.65 -21.21 -18.16
CA LEU A 204 3.10 -20.00 -17.49
C LEU A 204 4.10 -19.25 -18.37
N ARG A 205 3.94 -17.93 -18.49
CA ARG A 205 4.97 -17.02 -19.00
C ARG A 205 5.24 -15.95 -17.95
N VAL A 206 6.52 -15.72 -17.66
CA VAL A 206 6.95 -14.69 -16.69
C VAL A 206 7.74 -13.63 -17.43
N PHE A 207 7.38 -12.37 -17.26
CA PHE A 207 8.03 -11.24 -17.91
C PHE A 207 8.10 -10.04 -16.96
N ALA A 208 9.06 -9.17 -17.23
CA ALA A 208 9.28 -7.94 -16.51
C ALA A 208 9.70 -6.86 -17.52
N PRO A 209 9.32 -5.59 -17.32
CA PRO A 209 9.75 -4.52 -18.19
C PRO A 209 11.27 -4.43 -18.25
N ASN A 210 11.81 -4.14 -19.45
CA ASN A 210 13.24 -4.02 -19.72
C ASN A 210 14.08 -5.31 -19.56
N LEU A 211 13.43 -6.47 -19.41
CA LEU A 211 14.08 -7.78 -19.35
C LEU A 211 13.56 -8.69 -20.47
N PRO A 212 14.42 -9.50 -21.11
CA PRO A 212 13.96 -10.47 -22.09
C PRO A 212 13.04 -11.50 -21.42
N SER A 213 11.91 -11.80 -22.07
CA SER A 213 10.97 -12.83 -21.61
C SER A 213 11.68 -14.18 -21.50
N THR A 214 11.60 -14.81 -20.33
CA THR A 214 12.19 -16.14 -20.10
C THR A 214 11.13 -17.20 -20.45
N SER A 215 10.89 -17.41 -21.75
CA SER A 215 10.16 -18.61 -22.16
C SER A 215 11.16 -19.76 -22.28
N PRO A 216 10.91 -20.93 -21.65
CA PRO A 216 11.50 -22.15 -22.16
C PRO A 216 10.99 -22.30 -23.59
N SER A 217 11.91 -22.40 -24.55
CA SER A 217 11.60 -22.70 -25.94
C SER A 217 10.64 -23.90 -26.02
N PRO A 218 9.63 -23.89 -26.91
CA PRO A 218 8.88 -25.11 -27.18
C PRO A 218 9.85 -26.12 -27.80
N MET A 219 10.40 -27.02 -26.97
CA MET A 219 11.00 -28.24 -27.49
C MET A 219 9.96 -28.90 -28.40
N PRO A 220 10.29 -29.20 -29.67
CA PRO A 220 9.37 -29.88 -30.55
C PRO A 220 9.19 -31.30 -30.03
N SER A 221 8.16 -31.54 -29.23
CA SER A 221 7.67 -32.89 -29.02
C SER A 221 7.34 -33.48 -30.39
N PRO A 222 7.77 -34.73 -30.69
CA PRO A 222 7.54 -35.33 -31.98
C PRO A 222 6.03 -35.41 -32.23
N ARG A 223 5.58 -34.72 -33.28
CA ARG A 223 4.19 -34.76 -33.76
C ARG A 223 3.92 -36.17 -34.28
N ILE A 224 3.40 -37.04 -33.44
CA ILE A 224 2.71 -38.24 -33.89
C ILE A 224 1.35 -37.78 -34.42
N PRO A 225 0.99 -38.05 -35.70
CA PRO A 225 -0.29 -37.65 -36.24
C PRO A 225 -1.39 -38.55 -35.67
N ALA A 226 -2.03 -38.11 -34.58
CA ALA A 226 -3.23 -38.73 -34.08
C ALA A 226 -4.44 -38.18 -34.86
N HIS A 227 -4.92 -38.97 -35.82
CA HIS A 227 -6.29 -38.88 -36.27
C HIS A 227 -7.21 -39.25 -35.09
N SER A 228 -7.76 -38.26 -34.40
CA SER A 228 -8.97 -38.45 -33.59
C SER A 228 -9.64 -37.09 -33.33
N HIS A 229 -10.93 -37.06 -33.63
CA HIS A 229 -11.83 -35.98 -33.24
C HIS A 229 -11.88 -35.90 -31.71
N ALA A 230 -11.09 -35.00 -31.13
CA ALA A 230 -11.20 -34.59 -29.74
C ALA A 230 -11.27 -33.06 -29.71
N SER A 231 -12.28 -32.53 -29.03
CA SER A 231 -12.48 -31.11 -28.76
C SER A 231 -11.16 -30.44 -28.37
N SER A 232 -10.76 -29.42 -29.13
CA SER A 232 -9.60 -28.57 -28.84
C SER A 232 -9.89 -27.75 -27.58
N GLU A 233 -9.79 -28.36 -26.41
CA GLU A 233 -9.68 -27.62 -25.16
C GLU A 233 -8.32 -26.92 -25.18
N ARG A 234 -8.34 -25.63 -25.51
CA ARG A 234 -7.13 -24.80 -25.46
C ARG A 234 -6.60 -24.84 -24.03
N ARG A 235 -5.35 -25.29 -23.90
CA ARG A 235 -4.63 -25.26 -22.63
C ARG A 235 -4.74 -23.86 -22.02
N GLN A 236 -5.16 -23.79 -20.76
CA GLN A 236 -5.21 -22.54 -20.02
C GLN A 236 -3.80 -21.91 -19.97
N HIS A 237 -3.76 -20.59 -20.01
CA HIS A 237 -2.52 -19.82 -20.04
C HIS A 237 -2.57 -18.70 -19.00
N LEU A 238 -1.50 -18.57 -18.23
CA LEU A 238 -1.30 -17.50 -17.26
C LEU A 238 -0.04 -16.71 -17.63
N ASP A 239 -0.24 -15.42 -17.82
CA ASP A 239 0.82 -14.43 -17.97
C ASP A 239 1.09 -13.76 -16.61
N LEU A 240 2.34 -13.80 -16.15
CA LEU A 240 2.80 -13.20 -14.90
C LEU A 240 3.75 -12.04 -15.20
N LEU A 241 3.28 -10.81 -14.95
CA LEU A 241 4.04 -9.57 -15.12
C LEU A 241 4.63 -9.13 -13.77
N LEU A 242 5.95 -8.97 -13.69
CA LEU A 242 6.63 -8.49 -12.49
C LEU A 242 6.99 -7.00 -12.64
N LEU A 243 6.48 -6.18 -11.72
CA LEU A 243 6.64 -4.73 -11.71
C LEU A 243 7.41 -4.24 -10.48
N SER A 244 8.12 -3.13 -10.64
CA SER A 244 8.85 -2.42 -9.59
C SER A 244 8.65 -0.91 -9.68
N ALA A 245 9.15 -0.16 -8.68
CA ALA A 245 9.01 1.30 -8.66
C ALA A 245 9.60 1.99 -9.91
N THR A 246 10.63 1.41 -10.50
CA THR A 246 11.28 1.87 -11.75
C THR A 246 10.35 1.81 -12.97
N ASP A 247 9.34 0.95 -12.95
CA ASP A 247 8.37 0.83 -14.06
C ASP A 247 7.28 1.89 -14.01
N GLY A 248 7.28 2.71 -12.95
CA GLY A 248 6.32 3.79 -12.79
C GLY A 248 6.85 5.11 -13.30
N ARG A 249 7.25 5.98 -12.37
CA ARG A 249 7.63 7.37 -12.70
C ARG A 249 8.91 7.43 -13.51
N ASP A 250 9.87 6.55 -13.25
CA ASP A 250 11.16 6.57 -13.93
C ASP A 250 10.97 6.24 -15.42
N THR A 251 10.12 5.25 -15.74
CA THR A 251 9.72 4.94 -17.12
C THR A 251 9.07 6.12 -17.83
N LEU A 252 8.22 6.90 -17.14
CA LEU A 252 7.64 8.12 -17.72
C LEU A 252 8.68 9.20 -18.00
N VAL A 253 9.66 9.35 -17.10
CA VAL A 253 10.76 10.31 -17.27
C VAL A 253 11.65 9.90 -18.44
N ASP A 254 12.00 8.63 -18.54
CA ASP A 254 12.84 8.11 -19.62
C ASP A 254 12.12 8.20 -20.97
N LEU A 255 10.85 7.83 -21.05
CA LEU A 255 10.05 8.00 -22.26
C LEU A 255 9.96 9.49 -22.67
N THR A 256 9.78 10.39 -21.70
CA THR A 256 9.76 11.83 -21.96
C THR A 256 11.09 12.32 -22.52
N ARG A 257 12.23 11.84 -21.99
CA ARG A 257 13.56 12.15 -22.50
C ARG A 257 13.72 11.66 -23.94
N THR A 258 13.37 10.41 -24.22
CA THR A 258 13.45 9.83 -25.56
C THR A 258 12.58 10.59 -26.56
N LEU A 259 11.32 10.90 -26.21
CA LEU A 259 10.44 11.68 -27.08
C LEU A 259 10.96 13.10 -27.31
N ALA A 260 11.55 13.74 -26.30
CA ALA A 260 12.15 15.06 -26.45
C ALA A 260 13.37 15.04 -27.38
N GLU A 261 14.26 14.04 -27.25
CA GLU A 261 15.42 13.86 -28.14
C GLU A 261 14.98 13.57 -29.58
N MET A 262 13.94 12.75 -29.77
CA MET A 262 13.35 12.50 -31.08
C MET A 262 12.72 13.77 -31.68
N ALA A 263 12.11 14.62 -30.87
CA ALA A 263 11.56 15.90 -31.31
C ALA A 263 12.66 16.90 -31.70
N GLN A 264 13.73 16.98 -30.90
CA GLN A 264 14.89 17.84 -31.17
C GLN A 264 15.65 17.40 -32.44
N SER A 265 15.73 16.10 -32.69
CA SER A 265 16.31 15.55 -33.93
C SER A 265 15.36 15.57 -35.13
N HIS A 266 14.19 16.22 -35.00
CA HIS A 266 13.16 16.33 -36.03
C HIS A 266 12.60 14.99 -36.55
N LYS A 267 12.74 13.89 -35.78
CA LYS A 267 12.16 12.58 -36.11
C LYS A 267 10.64 12.54 -35.86
N ILE A 268 10.17 13.28 -34.86
CA ILE A 268 8.76 13.46 -34.53
C ILE A 268 8.48 14.94 -34.30
N ARG A 269 7.24 15.39 -34.50
CA ARG A 269 6.86 16.77 -34.14
C ARG A 269 6.27 16.77 -32.73
N PRO A 270 6.44 17.84 -31.94
CA PRO A 270 5.86 17.92 -30.59
C PRO A 270 4.34 17.69 -30.56
N LYS A 271 3.62 18.11 -31.60
CA LYS A 271 2.17 17.89 -31.73
C LYS A 271 1.76 16.43 -31.97
N ASP A 272 2.69 15.59 -32.40
CA ASP A 272 2.45 14.17 -32.63
C ASP A 272 2.57 13.37 -31.30
N ILE A 273 3.08 14.00 -30.23
CA ILE A 273 3.15 13.43 -28.88
C ILE A 273 1.75 13.49 -28.25
N THR A 274 0.96 12.44 -28.51
CA THR A 274 -0.40 12.27 -28.00
C THR A 274 -0.43 11.26 -26.86
N SER A 275 -1.51 11.27 -26.05
CA SER A 275 -1.74 10.24 -25.02
C SER A 275 -1.73 8.83 -25.60
N ASN A 276 -2.17 8.64 -26.85
CA ASN A 276 -2.18 7.35 -27.52
C ASN A 276 -0.76 6.87 -27.86
N LEU A 277 0.12 7.78 -28.27
CA LEU A 277 1.53 7.45 -28.49
C LEU A 277 2.17 7.02 -27.17
N ILE A 278 1.98 7.82 -26.11
CA ILE A 278 2.51 7.52 -24.78
C ILE A 278 1.99 6.16 -24.30
N ASN A 279 0.68 5.88 -24.47
CA ASN A 279 0.10 4.61 -24.09
C ASN A 279 0.70 3.44 -24.90
N THR A 280 0.92 3.64 -26.20
CA THR A 280 1.50 2.61 -27.06
C THR A 280 2.92 2.28 -26.66
N GLU A 281 3.75 3.29 -26.34
CA GLU A 281 5.14 3.10 -25.93
C GLU A 281 5.24 2.46 -24.53
N ILE A 282 4.48 2.95 -23.54
CA ILE A 282 4.46 2.34 -22.20
C ILE A 282 3.93 0.92 -22.26
N SER A 283 2.85 0.69 -23.02
CA SER A 283 2.37 -0.64 -23.29
C SER A 283 3.43 -1.45 -24.01
N ALA A 284 4.18 -0.95 -24.98
CA ALA A 284 5.26 -1.74 -25.60
C ALA A 284 6.35 -2.16 -24.60
N THR A 285 6.69 -1.31 -23.63
CA THR A 285 7.65 -1.63 -22.56
C THR A 285 7.11 -2.64 -21.54
N THR A 286 5.78 -2.67 -21.35
CA THR A 286 5.11 -3.49 -20.33
C THR A 286 4.32 -4.67 -20.91
N ALA A 287 4.13 -4.72 -22.23
CA ALA A 287 3.26 -5.65 -22.90
C ALA A 287 4.01 -6.91 -23.35
N ILE A 288 3.25 -7.98 -23.19
CA ILE A 288 3.41 -9.32 -23.75
C ILE A 288 3.52 -9.19 -25.28
N THR A 289 4.73 -9.18 -25.83
CA THR A 289 4.97 -9.04 -27.28
C THR A 289 4.78 -10.34 -28.08
N ASP A 290 4.41 -11.46 -27.46
CA ASP A 290 4.41 -12.79 -28.09
C ASP A 290 3.07 -13.56 -28.06
N SER A 291 1.94 -12.89 -27.82
CA SER A 291 0.64 -13.51 -28.11
C SER A 291 0.32 -13.27 -29.59
N GLY A 292 0.47 -14.30 -30.42
CA GLY A 292 0.20 -14.29 -31.86
C GLY A 292 -1.27 -14.07 -32.26
N HIS A 293 -2.02 -13.26 -31.50
CA HIS A 293 -3.35 -12.81 -31.84
C HIS A 293 -3.30 -11.41 -32.48
N PRO A 294 -4.00 -11.20 -33.60
CA PRO A 294 -4.09 -9.89 -34.23
C PRO A 294 -4.75 -8.92 -33.24
N LYS A 295 -3.99 -7.89 -32.82
CA LYS A 295 -4.45 -6.82 -31.94
C LYS A 295 -5.66 -6.14 -32.57
N SER A 296 -6.85 -6.39 -32.02
CA SER A 296 -7.98 -5.51 -32.26
C SER A 296 -7.75 -4.21 -31.50
N SER A 297 -8.34 -3.10 -31.93
CA SER A 297 -8.21 -1.80 -31.26
C SER A 297 -8.70 -1.79 -29.79
N LYS A 298 -9.36 -2.87 -29.33
CA LYS A 298 -9.75 -3.12 -27.94
C LYS A 298 -8.66 -3.75 -27.06
N ASP A 299 -7.56 -4.23 -27.67
CA ASP A 299 -6.47 -4.93 -26.98
C ASP A 299 -5.29 -4.00 -26.62
N ALA A 300 -5.39 -2.70 -26.94
CA ALA A 300 -4.43 -1.68 -26.52
C ALA A 300 -4.47 -1.43 -25.00
N ASP A 301 -5.56 -1.83 -24.33
CA ASP A 301 -5.75 -1.75 -22.88
C ASP A 301 -5.19 -2.99 -22.13
N ALA A 302 -4.60 -3.96 -22.84
CA ALA A 302 -4.09 -5.20 -22.23
C ALA A 302 -2.96 -5.00 -21.20
N GLY A 303 -2.39 -3.78 -21.11
CA GLY A 303 -1.41 -3.42 -20.09
C GLY A 303 -2.00 -2.79 -18.82
N GLU A 304 -3.26 -2.35 -18.84
CA GLU A 304 -3.90 -1.68 -17.70
C GLU A 304 -4.62 -2.71 -16.83
N PRO A 305 -4.39 -2.76 -15.51
CA PRO A 305 -5.11 -3.68 -14.65
C PRO A 305 -6.56 -3.22 -14.48
N ASP A 306 -7.51 -4.16 -14.53
CA ASP A 306 -8.91 -3.87 -14.23
C ASP A 306 -9.13 -3.73 -12.71
N LEU A 307 -8.40 -4.54 -11.94
CA LEU A 307 -8.44 -4.58 -10.48
C LEU A 307 -7.02 -4.53 -9.91
N VAL A 308 -6.79 -3.63 -8.96
CA VAL A 308 -5.58 -3.56 -8.15
C VAL A 308 -5.92 -3.94 -6.71
N VAL A 309 -5.29 -4.99 -6.19
CA VAL A 309 -5.43 -5.43 -4.80
C VAL A 309 -4.26 -4.95 -3.96
N VAL A 310 -4.56 -4.24 -2.88
CA VAL A 310 -3.58 -3.72 -1.92
C VAL A 310 -3.71 -4.47 -0.61
N PHE A 311 -2.72 -5.31 -0.30
CA PHE A 311 -2.61 -6.00 0.98
C PHE A 311 -1.99 -5.06 2.01
N GLY A 312 -2.85 -4.42 2.81
CA GLY A 312 -2.43 -3.55 3.89
C GLY A 312 -3.59 -2.80 4.55
N PRO A 313 -3.31 -2.10 5.66
CA PRO A 313 -4.34 -1.42 6.46
C PRO A 313 -4.96 -0.20 5.76
N TYR A 314 -4.29 0.36 4.76
CA TYR A 314 -4.73 1.52 4.00
C TYR A 314 -4.21 1.44 2.57
N VAL A 315 -4.87 2.15 1.66
CA VAL A 315 -4.46 2.26 0.26
C VAL A 315 -3.12 2.98 0.19
N LYS A 316 -2.07 2.25 -0.17
CA LYS A 316 -0.73 2.80 -0.40
C LYS A 316 -0.14 2.13 -1.63
N LEU A 317 0.02 2.90 -2.70
CA LEU A 317 0.47 2.38 -3.99
C LEU A 317 2.01 2.32 -4.11
N GLU A 318 2.73 2.95 -3.19
CA GLU A 318 4.21 2.85 -3.07
C GLU A 318 5.02 3.08 -4.35
N GLY A 319 4.51 3.84 -5.31
CA GLY A 319 5.18 4.10 -6.60
C GLY A 319 4.71 3.21 -7.75
N TYR A 320 3.62 2.43 -7.55
CA TYR A 320 2.96 1.67 -8.61
C TYR A 320 2.77 2.53 -9.87
N PRO A 321 2.97 1.96 -11.08
CA PRO A 321 2.85 2.69 -12.33
C PRO A 321 1.59 3.56 -12.45
N PRO A 322 1.74 4.89 -12.38
CA PRO A 322 0.59 5.78 -12.24
C PRO A 322 -0.21 5.94 -13.53
N TRP A 323 0.42 5.73 -14.70
CA TRP A 323 -0.25 5.85 -16.00
C TRP A 323 -1.27 4.73 -16.21
N GLN A 324 -0.94 3.51 -15.79
CA GLN A 324 -1.71 2.30 -16.07
C GLN A 324 -2.95 2.12 -15.20
N ILE A 325 -3.08 2.88 -14.10
CA ILE A 325 -4.17 2.69 -13.11
C ILE A 325 -5.30 3.71 -13.20
N ARG A 326 -5.43 4.38 -14.35
CA ARG A 326 -6.39 5.48 -14.55
C ARG A 326 -7.85 5.05 -14.41
N LEU A 327 -8.17 3.80 -14.74
CA LEU A 327 -9.53 3.23 -14.70
C LEU A 327 -9.61 1.95 -13.85
N SER A 328 -8.53 1.61 -13.15
CA SER A 328 -8.49 0.41 -12.31
C SER A 328 -9.31 0.60 -11.06
N GLU A 329 -10.12 -0.41 -10.73
CA GLU A 329 -10.72 -0.50 -9.40
C GLU A 329 -9.64 -0.84 -8.39
N ILE A 330 -9.60 -0.15 -7.24
CA ILE A 330 -8.60 -0.40 -6.20
C ILE A 330 -9.30 -1.00 -4.99
N PHE A 331 -9.03 -2.27 -4.73
CA PHE A 331 -9.49 -2.96 -3.53
C PHE A 331 -8.38 -3.00 -2.48
N CYS A 332 -8.64 -2.42 -1.31
CA CYS A 332 -7.74 -2.52 -0.16
C CYS A 332 -8.33 -3.47 0.88
N VAL A 333 -7.52 -4.45 1.28
CA VAL A 333 -7.92 -5.48 2.23
C VAL A 333 -8.22 -4.88 3.62
N GLY A 334 -7.53 -3.80 3.99
CA GLY A 334 -7.66 -3.15 5.28
C GLY A 334 -6.97 -3.92 6.40
N ASP A 335 -7.13 -3.40 7.62
CA ASP A 335 -6.66 -4.04 8.85
C ASP A 335 -7.53 -5.27 9.12
N SER A 336 -7.19 -6.39 8.48
CA SER A 336 -7.79 -7.68 8.78
C SER A 336 -7.29 -8.05 10.18
N GLY A 337 -8.12 -7.82 11.19
CA GLY A 337 -7.80 -7.83 12.62
C GLY A 337 -7.40 -9.19 13.22
N GLY A 338 -6.58 -9.97 12.50
CA GLY A 338 -6.08 -11.27 12.91
C GLY A 338 -4.82 -11.21 13.77
N ASP A 339 -4.09 -10.08 13.79
CA ASP A 339 -2.85 -10.00 14.55
C ASP A 339 -2.88 -8.92 15.64
N VAL A 340 -3.35 -9.33 16.83
CA VAL A 340 -3.28 -8.55 18.08
C VAL A 340 -1.81 -8.23 18.46
N SER A 341 -0.82 -8.84 17.79
CA SER A 341 0.60 -8.60 18.03
C SER A 341 1.16 -7.30 17.41
N GLY A 342 0.37 -6.58 16.59
CA GLY A 342 0.84 -5.35 15.94
C GLY A 342 1.90 -5.57 14.86
N ARG A 343 2.19 -6.83 14.48
CA ARG A 343 3.10 -7.14 13.37
C ARG A 343 2.42 -6.78 12.05
N THR A 344 2.99 -5.80 11.36
CA THR A 344 2.46 -5.17 10.14
C THR A 344 2.69 -6.02 8.87
N SER A 345 2.68 -7.35 9.00
CA SER A 345 3.01 -8.28 7.91
C SER A 345 1.76 -9.07 7.51
N THR A 346 0.82 -8.42 6.83
CA THR A 346 -0.36 -9.10 6.28
C THR A 346 0.09 -10.05 5.17
N ARG A 347 0.07 -11.36 5.43
CA ARG A 347 0.20 -12.39 4.39
C ARG A 347 -0.95 -12.28 3.39
N VAL A 348 -0.72 -12.76 2.17
CA VAL A 348 -1.80 -12.89 1.18
C VAL A 348 -2.78 -13.96 1.65
N GLU A 349 -4.06 -13.60 1.69
CA GLU A 349 -5.12 -14.50 2.12
C GLU A 349 -6.10 -14.73 0.98
N TYR A 350 -6.46 -15.98 0.74
CA TYR A 350 -7.40 -16.34 -0.32
C TYR A 350 -8.76 -15.63 -0.16
N GLN A 351 -9.23 -15.43 1.09
CA GLN A 351 -10.47 -14.70 1.35
C GLN A 351 -10.38 -13.23 0.95
N ALA A 352 -9.22 -12.60 1.15
CA ALA A 352 -9.00 -11.23 0.71
C ALA A 352 -8.98 -11.14 -0.82
N PHE A 353 -8.37 -12.12 -1.50
CA PHE A 353 -8.43 -12.26 -2.96
C PHE A 353 -9.89 -12.39 -3.45
N LEU A 354 -10.68 -13.31 -2.88
CA LEU A 354 -12.10 -13.47 -3.25
C LEU A 354 -12.93 -12.22 -2.99
N ARG A 355 -12.75 -11.56 -1.84
CA ARG A 355 -13.44 -10.29 -1.51
C ARG A 355 -13.13 -9.22 -2.56
N GLY A 356 -11.88 -9.14 -3.03
CA GLY A 356 -11.50 -8.25 -4.11
C GLY A 356 -12.27 -8.53 -5.39
N LEU A 357 -12.35 -9.80 -5.80
CA LEU A 357 -13.12 -10.21 -6.97
C LEU A 357 -14.63 -9.91 -6.82
N TRP A 358 -15.22 -10.17 -5.65
CA TRP A 358 -16.63 -9.86 -5.39
C TRP A 358 -16.92 -8.36 -5.46
N LYS A 359 -16.03 -7.54 -4.91
CA LYS A 359 -16.16 -6.08 -4.96
C LYS A 359 -16.04 -5.55 -6.38
N TYR A 360 -15.09 -6.09 -7.15
CA TYR A 360 -14.95 -5.79 -8.56
C TYR A 360 -16.19 -6.21 -9.37
N ALA A 361 -16.74 -7.39 -9.08
CA ALA A 361 -17.91 -7.90 -9.79
C ALA A 361 -19.13 -6.97 -9.66
N GLY A 362 -19.34 -6.43 -8.45
CA GLY A 362 -20.42 -5.49 -8.14
C GLY A 362 -20.13 -4.02 -8.44
N ALA A 363 -18.95 -3.67 -8.98
CA ALA A 363 -18.59 -2.28 -9.23
C ALA A 363 -19.31 -1.70 -10.47
N GLU A 364 -19.74 -0.44 -10.41
CA GLU A 364 -20.36 0.25 -11.54
C GLU A 364 -19.32 1.14 -12.24
N MET A 365 -18.98 0.79 -13.48
CA MET A 365 -17.99 1.53 -14.28
C MET A 365 -18.69 2.40 -15.31
N ARG A 366 -18.77 3.71 -15.03
CA ARG A 366 -19.55 4.65 -15.85
C ARG A 366 -18.77 5.32 -16.97
N PHE A 367 -17.43 5.28 -16.92
CA PHE A 367 -16.54 5.84 -17.94
C PHE A 367 -16.95 7.26 -18.43
N GLY A 368 -17.38 8.11 -17.49
CA GLY A 368 -17.79 9.49 -17.77
C GLY A 368 -19.21 9.68 -18.34
N ARG A 369 -20.09 8.66 -18.29
CA ARG A 369 -21.49 8.72 -18.72
C ARG A 369 -22.49 8.91 -17.58
#